data_AF-A0A8T6SH99-F1
#
_entry.id   AF-A0A8T6SH99-F1
#
_cell.length_a   1.000
_cell.length_b   1.000
_cell.length_c   1.000
_cell.angle_alpha   90.00
_cell.angle_beta   90.00
_cell.angle_gamma   90.00
#
_symmetry.space_group_name_H-M   'P 1'
#
loop_
_entity.id
_entity.type
_entity.pdbx_description
1 polymer ?
#
loop_
_entity_poly.entity_id
_entity_poly.type
_entity_poly.pdbx_seq_one_letter_code
_entity_poly.pdbx_strand_id
1 'polypeptide(L)' 'MSIKDVLTSSVEALVVTFVATVLLIILGIIYFGITLYIVKIASNLFFGKGLEANWAVLSAALLTFGALLAGALGHE' A
#
# COMPACT_ATOMS: atom_id res chain seq x y z
N MET A 1 28.96 19.63 -17.85
CA MET A 1 27.84 18.71 -18.13
C MET A 1 27.01 19.32 -19.25
N SER A 2 26.78 18.59 -20.34
CA SER A 2 26.03 19.12 -21.49
C SER A 2 24.52 19.08 -21.21
N ILE A 3 23.75 20.02 -21.77
CA ILE A 3 22.27 20.03 -21.66
C ILE A 3 21.66 18.71 -22.13
N LYS A 4 22.27 18.05 -23.12
CA LYS A 4 21.82 16.74 -23.61
C LYS A 4 22.00 15.64 -22.55
N ASP A 5 23.06 15.71 -21.75
CA ASP A 5 23.31 14.75 -20.67
C ASP A 5 22.27 14.91 -19.56
N VAL A 6 21.93 16.17 -19.22
CA VAL A 6 20.90 16.50 -18.23
C VAL A 6 19.51 16.05 -18.68
N LEU A 7 19.18 16.22 -19.96
CA LEU A 7 17.90 15.76 -20.50
C LEU A 7 17.79 14.24 -20.52
N THR A 8 18.88 13.55 -20.87
CA THR A 8 18.91 12.08 -20.89
C THR A 8 18.78 11.50 -19.48
N SER A 9 19.50 12.07 -18.49
CA SER A 9 19.37 11.66 -17.08
C SER A 9 17.98 11.96 -16.51
N SER A 10 17.34 13.04 -16.94
CA SER A 10 15.98 13.40 -16.48
C SER A 10 14.92 12.42 -17.00
N VAL A 11 15.04 11.97 -18.25
CA VAL A 11 14.15 10.97 -18.82
C VAL A 11 14.34 9.61 -18.15
N GLU A 12 15.58 9.21 -17.87
CA GLU A 12 15.87 7.98 -17.15
C GLU A 12 15.27 8.00 -15.73
N ALA A 13 15.45 9.10 -14.99
CA ALA A 13 14.86 9.27 -13.66
C ALA A 13 13.33 9.20 -13.68
N LEU A 14 12.68 9.75 -14.70
CA LEU A 14 11.23 9.69 -14.87
C LEU A 14 10.75 8.25 -15.07
N VAL A 15 11.44 7.47 -15.93
CA VAL A 15 11.11 6.07 -16.19
C VAL A 15 11.29 5.22 -14.94
N VAL A 16 12.40 5.39 -14.22
CA VAL A 16 12.65 4.67 -12.96
C VAL A 16 11.59 5.00 -11.93
N THR A 17 11.24 6.28 -11.78
CA THR A 17 10.18 6.71 -10.85
C THR A 17 8.84 6.08 -11.21
N PHE A 18 8.48 6.07 -12.51
CA PHE A 18 7.25 5.47 -12.98
C PHE A 18 7.18 3.98 -12.64
N VAL A 19 8.25 3.23 -12.91
CA VAL A 19 8.31 1.80 -12.58
C VAL A 19 8.21 1.58 -11.06
N ALA A 20 8.94 2.38 -10.27
CA ALA A 20 8.88 2.31 -8.82
C ALA A 20 7.47 2.58 -8.28
N THR A 21 6.77 3.59 -8.81
CA THR A 21 5.39 3.88 -8.45
C THR A 21 4.46 2.72 -8.75
N VAL A 22 4.58 2.10 -9.93
CA VAL A 22 3.78 0.92 -10.29
C VAL A 22 4.02 -0.23 -9.31
N LEU A 23 5.29 -0.50 -8.96
CA LEU A 23 5.64 -1.53 -7.98
C LEU A 23 5.08 -1.23 -6.59
N LEU A 24 5.16 0.03 -6.14
CA LEU A 24 4.61 0.46 -4.84
C LEU A 24 3.08 0.33 -4.79
N ILE A 25 2.39 0.62 -5.90
CA ILE A 25 0.94 0.41 -6.00
C ILE A 25 0.61 -1.08 -5.86
N ILE A 26 1.30 -1.95 -6.59
CA ILE A 26 1.11 -3.40 -6.49
C ILE A 26 1.34 -3.88 -5.06
N LEU A 27 2.41 -3.41 -4.42
CA LEU A 27 2.72 -3.76 -3.04
C LEU A 27 1.62 -3.29 -2.07
N GLY A 28 1.08 -2.07 -2.27
CA GLY A 28 -0.04 -1.55 -1.50
C GLY A 28 -1.31 -2.40 -1.63
N ILE A 29 -1.64 -2.86 -2.84
CA ILE A 29 -2.77 -3.76 -3.09
C ILE A 29 -2.58 -5.09 -2.37
N ILE A 30 -1.38 -5.68 -2.44
CA ILE A 30 -1.06 -6.93 -1.75
C ILE A 30 -1.20 -6.75 -0.24
N TYR A 31 -0.63 -5.68 0.30
CA TYR A 31 -0.71 -5.37 1.73
C TYR A 31 -2.16 -5.25 2.20
N PHE A 32 -2.99 -4.48 1.48
CA PHE A 32 -4.41 -4.34 1.76
C PHE A 32 -5.17 -5.67 1.68
N GLY A 33 -4.87 -6.51 0.68
CA GLY A 33 -5.45 -7.84 0.54
C GLY A 33 -5.13 -8.76 1.72
N ILE A 34 -3.89 -8.70 2.22
CA ILE A 34 -3.49 -9.44 3.42
C ILE A 34 -4.22 -8.92 4.65
N THR A 35 -4.34 -7.59 4.81
CA THR A 35 -5.09 -6.98 5.93
C THR A 35 -6.55 -7.44 5.91
N LEU A 36 -7.20 -7.43 4.74
CA LEU A 36 -8.56 -7.95 4.55
C LEU A 36 -8.70 -9.41 5.00
N TYR A 37 -7.75 -10.25 4.60
CA TYR A 37 -7.74 -11.66 4.96
C TYR A 37 -7.63 -11.84 6.48
N ILE A 38 -6.73 -11.09 7.13
CA ILE A 38 -6.55 -11.11 8.59
C ILE A 38 -7.83 -10.66 9.30
N VAL A 39 -8.45 -9.56 8.87
CA VAL A 39 -9.71 -9.06 9.46
C VAL A 39 -10.82 -10.10 9.35
N LYS A 40 -10.93 -10.76 8.18
CA LYS A 40 -11.94 -11.79 7.96
C LYS A 40 -11.72 -13.01 8.86
N ILE A 41 -10.48 -13.50 8.99
CA ILE A 41 -10.15 -14.59 9.91
C ILE A 41 -10.42 -14.20 11.36
N ALA A 42 -9.94 -13.03 11.78
CA ALA A 42 -10.12 -12.55 13.13
C ALA A 42 -11.61 -12.44 13.49
N SER A 43 -12.42 -11.87 12.59
CA SER A 43 -13.86 -11.75 12.82
C SER A 43 -14.55 -13.11 13.02
N ASN A 44 -14.18 -14.10 12.21
CA ASN A 44 -14.75 -15.44 12.30
C ASN A 44 -14.29 -16.16 13.57
N LEU A 45 -13.03 -15.99 13.95
CA LEU A 45 -12.45 -16.62 15.15
C LEU A 45 -13.05 -16.06 16.45
N PHE A 46 -13.19 -14.74 16.55
CA PHE A 46 -13.61 -14.08 17.80
C PHE A 46 -15.12 -13.96 17.95
N PHE A 47 -15.86 -13.75 16.85
CA PHE A 47 -17.30 -13.47 16.91
C PHE A 47 -18.17 -14.59 16.33
N GLY A 48 -17.56 -15.63 15.72
CA GLY A 48 -18.27 -16.79 15.17
C GLY A 48 -19.29 -16.47 14.07
N LYS A 49 -19.33 -15.22 13.62
CA LYS A 49 -20.19 -14.72 12.56
C LYS A 49 -19.29 -14.14 11.48
N GLY A 50 -19.50 -14.57 10.24
CA GLY A 50 -18.81 -14.00 9.10
C GLY A 50 -19.07 -12.49 9.04
N LEU A 51 -18.00 -11.70 9.03
CA LEU A 51 -18.10 -10.26 8.87
C LEU A 51 -18.59 -9.92 7.47
N GLU A 52 -19.56 -9.01 7.39
CA GLU A 52 -20.06 -8.51 6.11
C GLU A 52 -18.91 -7.86 5.31
N ALA A 53 -18.94 -8.01 3.99
CA ALA A 53 -17.86 -7.54 3.12
C ALA A 53 -17.59 -6.04 3.28
N ASN A 54 -18.64 -5.22 3.39
CA ASN A 54 -18.55 -3.77 3.57
C ASN A 54 -17.75 -3.40 4.84
N TRP A 55 -18.05 -4.06 5.96
CA TRP A 55 -17.39 -3.82 7.24
C TRP A 55 -15.97 -4.37 7.28
N ALA A 56 -15.71 -5.49 6.61
CA ALA A 56 -14.37 -6.04 6.47
C ALA A 56 -13.46 -5.10 5.67
N VAL A 57 -13.95 -4.56 4.55
CA VAL A 57 -13.23 -3.61 3.69
C VAL A 57 -12.96 -2.30 4.43
N LEU A 58 -13.96 -1.76 5.13
CA LEU A 58 -13.77 -0.53 5.92
C LEU A 58 -12.70 -0.71 7.01
N SER A 59 -12.78 -1.81 7.76
CA SER A 59 -11.81 -2.11 8.83
C SER A 59 -10.40 -2.29 8.27
N ALA A 60 -10.26 -3.03 7.18
CA ALA A 60 -8.98 -3.19 6.51
C ALA A 60 -8.42 -1.85 6.01
N ALA A 61 -9.28 -0.98 5.46
CA ALA A 61 -8.85 0.33 4.96
C ALA A 61 -8.34 1.22 6.10
N LEU A 62 -9.03 1.24 7.24
CA LEU A 62 -8.59 1.98 8.42
C LEU A 62 -7.29 1.45 8.99
N LEU A 63 -7.13 0.12 9.08
CA LEU A 63 -5.89 -0.50 9.56
C LEU A 63 -4.72 -0.23 8.63
N THR A 64 -4.93 -0.36 7.32
CA THR A 64 -3.90 -0.05 6.32
C THR A 64 -3.53 1.43 6.35
N PHE A 65 -4.50 2.33 6.46
CA PHE A 65 -4.24 3.77 6.62
C PHE A 65 -3.43 4.06 7.88
N GLY A 66 -3.83 3.50 9.02
CA GLY A 66 -3.10 3.66 10.29
C GLY A 66 -1.67 3.12 10.23
N ALA A 67 -1.47 1.96 9.60
CA ALA A 67 -0.15 1.36 9.44
C ALA A 67 0.78 2.18 8.54
N LEU A 68 0.25 2.75 7.44
CA LEU A 68 1.00 3.65 6.58
C LEU A 68 1.36 4.95 7.29
N LEU A 69 0.44 5.51 8.08
CA LEU A 69 0.68 6.73 8.84
C LEU A 69 1.74 6.50 9.93
N ALA A 70 1.64 5.36 10.64
CA ALA A 70 2.65 4.96 11.62
C ALA A 70 4.02 4.72 10.98
N GLY A 71 4.07 4.09 9.80
CA GLY A 71 5.31 3.93 9.04
C GLY A 71 5.91 5.26 8.58
N ALA A 72 5.09 6.23 8.18
CA ALA A 72 5.57 7.54 7.76
C ALA A 72 6.11 8.39 8.92
N LEU A 73 5.49 8.30 10.10
CA LEU A 73 5.86 9.08 11.29
C LEU A 73 6.95 8.40 12.14
N GLY A 74 7.19 7.10 11.97
CA GLY A 74 8.21 6.35 12.72
C GLY A 74 9.63 6.47 12.17
N HIS A 75 9.85 7.30 11.14
CA HIS A 75 11.15 7.53 10.49
C HIS A 75 11.79 8.85 10.98
N GLU A 76 11.74 9.11 12.29
CA GLU A 76 12.45 10.21 12.98
C GLU A 76 13.58 9.68 13.86
#